data_AF-A0A3N2DGX3-F1
#
_entry.id   AF-A0A3N2DGX3-F1
#
_cell.length_a   1.000
_cell.length_b   1.000
_cell.length_c   1.000
_cell.angle_alpha   90.00
_cell.angle_beta   90.00
_cell.angle_gamma   90.00
#
_symmetry.space_group_name_H-M   'P 1'
#
loop_
_entity.id
_entity.type
_entity.pdbx_description
1 polymer ?
#
loop_
_entity_poly.entity_id
_entity_poly.type
_entity_poly.pdbx_seq_one_letter_code
_entity_poly.pdbx_strand_id
1 'polypeptide(L)'
;MKKTLTALLMTAVVATPIFAVAGTSADGAKHHGLMHKLELNEQQKKQMKEVMKDNRESKQRYMKLQQQETVKKLQGFLSPEQVAQVEQRMEQRRQHHQKQEKSQHHRGERFKALNLTAEQQVQVKKLMKENRAERQQAMKLQRAEHEAKFAKLLTAEQMETFKAQETKRAQHRHDKAAKHGS
;
A
#
# COMPACT_ATOMS: atom_id res chain seq x y z
N MET A 1 43.92 44.70 -12.01
CA MET A 1 42.58 44.27 -12.45
C MET A 1 42.40 42.78 -12.18
N LYS A 2 41.15 42.35 -11.90
CA LYS A 2 40.63 40.97 -11.73
C LYS A 2 40.65 40.48 -10.26
N LYS A 3 39.69 40.93 -9.44
CA LYS A 3 38.31 40.41 -9.21
C LYS A 3 38.27 39.11 -8.37
N THR A 4 37.97 39.32 -7.09
CA THR A 4 37.52 38.37 -6.06
C THR A 4 36.26 37.63 -6.50
N LEU A 5 36.25 36.31 -6.33
CA LEU A 5 35.10 35.44 -6.59
C LEU A 5 34.66 34.81 -5.26
N THR A 6 33.66 35.43 -4.65
CA THR A 6 32.98 34.96 -3.44
C THR A 6 31.98 33.88 -3.85
N ALA A 7 32.25 32.63 -3.49
CA ALA A 7 31.33 31.52 -3.71
C ALA A 7 30.22 31.55 -2.64
N LEU A 8 29.01 31.91 -3.05
CA LEU A 8 27.82 31.93 -2.20
C LEU A 8 27.26 30.50 -2.08
N LEU A 9 27.48 29.86 -0.93
CA LEU A 9 26.93 28.56 -0.58
C LEU A 9 25.45 28.74 -0.19
N MET A 10 24.54 28.53 -1.15
CA MET A 10 23.09 28.47 -0.90
C MET A 10 22.74 27.16 -0.19
N THR A 11 22.71 27.17 1.14
CA THR A 11 22.09 26.14 1.96
C THR A 11 20.58 26.19 1.82
N ALA A 12 20.02 25.36 0.93
CA ALA A 12 18.59 25.13 0.84
C ALA A 12 18.13 24.27 2.03
N VAL A 13 17.60 24.90 3.07
CA VAL A 13 16.88 24.23 4.16
C VAL A 13 15.54 23.74 3.59
N VAL A 14 15.47 22.47 3.23
CA VAL A 14 14.20 21.83 2.87
C VAL A 14 13.46 21.53 4.18
N ALA A 15 12.56 22.43 4.57
CA ALA A 15 11.59 22.17 5.62
C ALA A 15 10.71 20.99 5.19
N THR A 16 10.99 19.79 5.70
CA THR A 16 10.13 18.62 5.54
C THR A 16 8.90 18.79 6.42
N PRO A 17 7.70 19.01 5.86
CA PRO A 17 6.50 19.05 6.69
C PRO A 17 6.17 17.61 7.09
N ILE A 18 6.03 17.39 8.39
CA ILE A 18 5.52 16.14 8.96
C ILE A 18 4.03 16.06 8.61
N PHE A 19 3.70 15.38 7.50
CA PHE A 19 2.31 15.20 7.10
C PHE A 19 1.72 13.94 7.75
N ALA A 20 0.70 14.16 8.60
CA ALA A 20 -0.19 13.12 9.08
C ALA A 20 -1.10 12.63 7.92
N VAL A 21 -0.68 11.57 7.23
CA VAL A 21 -1.51 10.92 6.21
C VAL A 21 -2.56 10.03 6.88
N ALA A 22 -3.73 10.61 7.13
CA ALA A 22 -4.96 9.88 7.44
C ALA A 22 -5.50 9.20 6.17
N GLY A 23 -5.49 7.87 6.13
CA GLY A 23 -6.07 7.11 5.02
C GLY A 23 -5.50 5.71 4.86
N THR A 24 -5.88 4.80 5.75
CA THR A 24 -5.53 3.38 5.63
C THR A 24 -6.57 2.67 4.75
N SER A 25 -6.36 2.58 3.44
CA SER A 25 -7.06 1.58 2.61
C SER A 25 -6.33 1.26 1.31
N ALA A 26 -6.31 -0.04 1.02
CA ALA A 26 -5.71 -0.65 -0.15
C ALA A 26 -6.46 -0.22 -1.41
N ASP A 27 -5.75 0.30 -2.42
CA ASP A 27 -6.12 0.14 -3.84
C ASP A 27 -5.02 0.69 -4.75
N GLY A 28 -4.23 -0.22 -5.32
CA GLY A 28 -3.24 0.12 -6.36
C GLY A 28 -3.88 0.49 -7.71
N ALA A 29 -5.17 0.19 -7.91
CA ALA A 29 -5.88 0.42 -9.17
C ALA A 29 -6.26 1.89 -9.42
N LYS A 30 -6.22 2.75 -8.39
CA LYS A 30 -6.73 4.13 -8.49
C LYS A 30 -5.70 5.16 -8.94
N HIS A 31 -4.42 4.82 -8.99
CA HIS A 31 -3.37 5.75 -9.43
C HIS A 31 -3.41 6.02 -10.94
N HIS A 32 -3.90 5.08 -11.75
CA HIS A 32 -4.00 5.25 -13.20
C HIS A 32 -4.88 6.45 -13.58
N GLY A 33 -6.02 6.64 -12.91
CA GLY A 33 -6.91 7.77 -13.16
C GLY A 33 -6.38 9.14 -12.71
N LEU A 34 -5.36 9.19 -11.83
CA LEU A 34 -4.71 10.47 -11.44
C LEU A 34 -3.78 10.95 -12.55
N MET A 35 -3.07 10.04 -13.22
CA MET A 35 -2.09 10.40 -14.25
C MET A 35 -2.72 11.03 -15.48
N HIS A 36 -3.93 10.61 -15.85
CA HIS A 36 -4.64 11.16 -17.01
C HIS A 36 -5.04 12.62 -16.86
N LYS A 37 -5.05 13.15 -15.62
CA LYS A 37 -5.41 14.53 -15.32
C LYS A 37 -4.21 15.42 -15.08
N LEU A 38 -3.00 14.86 -15.10
CA LEU A 38 -1.77 15.60 -15.08
C LEU A 38 -1.32 15.73 -16.54
N GLU A 39 -1.05 16.96 -16.99
CA GLU A 39 -0.45 17.21 -18.29
C GLU A 39 1.03 16.82 -18.24
N LEU A 40 1.30 15.52 -18.30
CA LEU A 40 2.65 14.96 -18.29
C LEU A 40 3.21 14.95 -19.71
N ASN A 41 4.49 15.30 -19.87
CA ASN A 41 5.20 15.07 -21.13
C ASN A 41 5.53 13.56 -21.31
N GLU A 42 5.96 13.15 -22.52
CA GLU A 42 6.23 11.74 -22.83
C GLU A 42 7.34 11.14 -21.96
N GLN A 43 8.37 11.91 -21.61
CA GLN A 43 9.45 11.46 -20.73
C GLN A 43 8.95 11.22 -19.30
N GLN A 44 8.16 12.15 -18.76
CA GLN A 44 7.51 12.02 -17.45
C GLN A 44 6.57 10.81 -17.43
N LYS A 45 5.75 10.61 -18.47
CA LYS A 45 4.86 9.43 -18.57
C LYS A 45 5.65 8.13 -18.55
N LYS A 46 6.77 8.05 -19.26
CA LYS A 46 7.63 6.86 -19.29
C LYS A 46 8.23 6.57 -17.91
N GLN A 47 8.86 7.58 -17.28
CA GLN A 47 9.42 7.46 -15.93
C GLN A 47 8.34 7.07 -14.91
N MET A 48 7.14 7.62 -15.05
CA MET A 48 6.03 7.30 -14.16
C MET A 48 5.57 5.84 -14.29
N LYS A 49 5.50 5.32 -15.52
CA LYS A 49 5.17 3.91 -15.77
C LYS A 49 6.20 2.99 -15.13
N GLU A 50 7.48 3.34 -15.20
CA GLU A 50 8.55 2.57 -14.55
C GLU A 50 8.41 2.59 -13.03
N VAL A 51 8.20 3.77 -12.41
CA VAL A 51 7.96 3.86 -10.96
C VAL A 51 6.73 3.06 -10.53
N MET A 52 5.64 3.10 -11.30
CA MET A 52 4.44 2.30 -11.02
C MET A 52 4.68 0.80 -11.15
N LYS A 53 5.45 0.36 -12.15
CA LYS A 53 5.83 -1.03 -12.36
C LYS A 53 6.69 -1.52 -11.19
N ASP A 54 7.73 -0.79 -10.83
CA ASP A 54 8.61 -1.10 -9.70
C ASP A 54 7.85 -1.15 -8.38
N ASN A 55 6.90 -0.22 -8.18
CA ASN A 55 6.04 -0.23 -7.00
C ASN A 55 5.11 -1.44 -6.96
N ARG A 56 4.55 -1.82 -8.11
CA ARG A 56 3.72 -3.03 -8.23
C ARG A 56 4.53 -4.28 -7.92
N GLU A 57 5.72 -4.42 -8.49
CA GLU A 57 6.59 -5.57 -8.29
C GLU A 57 7.10 -5.66 -6.85
N SER A 58 7.61 -4.55 -6.28
CA SER A 58 8.05 -4.51 -4.88
C SER A 58 6.92 -4.86 -3.91
N LYS A 59 5.72 -4.32 -4.14
CA LYS A 59 4.54 -4.69 -3.36
C LYS A 59 4.19 -6.17 -3.48
N GLN A 60 4.25 -6.74 -4.68
CA GLN A 60 3.99 -8.17 -4.88
C GLN A 60 5.02 -9.04 -4.16
N ARG A 61 6.31 -8.69 -4.25
CA ARG A 61 7.40 -9.39 -3.54
C ARG A 61 7.20 -9.33 -2.03
N TYR A 62 6.93 -8.14 -1.49
CA TYR A 62 6.67 -7.94 -0.07
C TYR A 62 5.46 -8.76 0.41
N MET A 63 4.36 -8.75 -0.34
CA MET A 63 3.16 -9.53 0.00
C MET A 63 3.44 -11.04 0.00
N LYS A 64 4.26 -11.54 -0.92
CA LYS A 64 4.65 -12.95 -0.98
C LYS A 64 5.52 -13.34 0.22
N LEU A 65 6.52 -12.52 0.57
CA LEU A 65 7.38 -12.75 1.74
C LEU A 65 6.56 -12.77 3.04
N GLN A 66 5.69 -11.78 3.23
CA GLN A 66 4.80 -11.73 4.39
C GLN A 66 3.88 -12.94 4.49
N GLN A 67 3.38 -13.46 3.37
CA GLN A 67 2.59 -14.71 3.36
C GLN A 67 3.43 -15.89 3.84
N GLN A 68 4.64 -16.06 3.31
CA GLN A 68 5.55 -17.14 3.72
C GLN A 68 5.90 -17.05 5.20
N GLU A 69 6.21 -15.86 5.71
CA GLU A 69 6.46 -15.64 7.14
C GLU A 69 5.22 -15.94 7.99
N THR A 70 4.03 -15.57 7.51
CA THR A 70 2.78 -15.89 8.22
C THR A 70 2.60 -17.40 8.34
N VAL A 71 2.77 -18.13 7.24
CA VAL A 71 2.65 -19.60 7.23
C VAL A 71 3.68 -20.23 8.15
N LYS A 72 4.95 -19.78 8.10
CA LYS A 72 6.00 -20.26 8.99
C LYS A 72 5.68 -20.01 10.47
N LYS A 73 5.13 -18.83 10.80
CA LYS A 73 4.67 -18.53 12.16
C LYS A 73 3.47 -19.40 12.56
N LEU A 74 2.56 -19.72 11.64
CA LEU A 74 1.42 -20.60 11.89
C LEU A 74 1.82 -22.06 12.15
N GLN A 75 2.90 -22.55 11.51
CA GLN A 75 3.44 -23.88 11.76
C GLN A 75 3.86 -24.10 13.22
N GLY A 76 4.14 -23.02 13.98
CA GLY A 76 4.44 -23.12 15.41
C GLY A 76 3.23 -23.41 16.30
N PHE A 77 2.01 -23.29 15.79
CA PHE A 77 0.77 -23.38 16.57
C PHE A 77 -0.26 -24.36 15.97
N LEU A 78 -0.18 -24.63 14.68
CA LEU A 78 -1.13 -25.44 13.92
C LEU A 78 -0.52 -26.78 13.52
N SER A 79 -1.37 -27.80 13.38
CA SER A 79 -0.93 -29.08 12.82
C SER A 79 -0.53 -28.94 11.34
N PRO A 80 0.31 -29.83 10.80
CA PRO A 80 0.68 -29.82 9.38
C PRO A 80 -0.55 -29.82 8.44
N GLU A 81 -1.59 -30.58 8.80
CA GLU A 81 -2.85 -30.62 8.06
C GLU A 81 -3.58 -29.28 8.07
N GLN A 82 -3.65 -28.61 9.21
CA GLN A 82 -4.25 -27.27 9.34
C GLN A 82 -3.46 -26.23 8.54
N VAL A 83 -2.12 -26.32 8.54
CA VAL A 83 -1.25 -25.44 7.74
C VAL A 83 -1.51 -25.65 6.25
N ALA A 84 -1.58 -26.89 5.77
CA ALA A 84 -1.86 -27.19 4.37
C ALA A 84 -3.24 -26.64 3.93
N GLN A 85 -4.27 -26.74 4.78
CA GLN A 85 -5.57 -26.14 4.50
C GLN A 85 -5.50 -24.61 4.41
N VAL A 86 -4.70 -23.95 5.27
CA VAL A 86 -4.49 -22.51 5.20
C VAL A 86 -3.80 -22.11 3.90
N GLU A 87 -2.74 -22.82 3.50
CA GLU A 87 -2.01 -22.58 2.25
C GLU A 87 -2.91 -22.76 1.02
N GLN A 88 -3.66 -23.86 0.96
CA GLN A 88 -4.61 -24.13 -0.12
C GLN A 88 -5.64 -22.99 -0.25
N ARG A 89 -6.21 -22.52 0.87
CA ARG A 89 -7.14 -21.38 0.88
C ARG A 89 -6.45 -20.07 0.49
N MET A 90 -5.18 -19.87 0.84
CA MET A 90 -4.42 -18.69 0.39
C MET A 90 -4.27 -18.69 -1.13
N GLU A 91 -3.92 -19.84 -1.72
CA GLU A 91 -3.69 -19.97 -3.16
C GLU A 91 -5.01 -19.91 -3.95
N GLN A 92 -6.08 -20.56 -3.48
CA GLN A 92 -7.42 -20.42 -4.06
C GLN A 92 -7.85 -18.95 -4.13
N ARG A 93 -7.65 -18.18 -3.05
CA ARG A 93 -7.94 -16.73 -3.05
C ARG A 93 -7.08 -15.96 -4.04
N ARG A 94 -5.82 -16.35 -4.21
CA ARG A 94 -4.92 -15.73 -5.19
C ARG A 94 -5.44 -15.96 -6.61
N GLN A 95 -5.87 -17.18 -6.92
CA GLN A 95 -6.46 -17.53 -8.21
C GLN A 95 -7.81 -16.81 -8.43
N HIS A 96 -8.65 -16.72 -7.41
CA HIS A 96 -9.90 -15.97 -7.49
C HIS A 96 -9.67 -14.46 -7.68
N HIS A 97 -8.68 -13.87 -7.03
CA HIS A 97 -8.34 -12.46 -7.24
C HIS A 97 -7.75 -12.18 -8.62
N GLN A 98 -7.17 -13.18 -9.30
CA GLN A 98 -6.79 -13.03 -10.72
C GLN A 98 -8.01 -13.11 -11.65
N LYS A 99 -9.08 -13.81 -11.25
CA LYS A 99 -10.25 -14.07 -12.10
C LYS A 99 -11.44 -13.13 -11.85
N GLN A 100 -11.55 -12.48 -10.69
CA GLN A 100 -12.66 -11.58 -10.35
C GLN A 100 -12.20 -10.36 -9.54
N GLU A 101 -12.33 -9.16 -10.13
CA GLU A 101 -12.11 -7.88 -9.45
C GLU A 101 -13.35 -7.37 -8.64
N LYS A 102 -14.41 -8.17 -8.47
CA LYS A 102 -15.73 -7.63 -8.07
C LYS A 102 -16.48 -8.26 -6.89
N SER A 103 -15.89 -9.12 -6.06
CA SER A 103 -16.57 -9.59 -4.84
C SER A 103 -15.94 -9.04 -3.56
N GLN A 104 -16.58 -8.00 -3.02
CA GLN A 104 -16.45 -7.61 -1.62
C GLN A 104 -17.27 -8.56 -0.75
N HIS A 105 -16.84 -8.71 0.51
CA HIS A 105 -17.51 -9.34 1.65
C HIS A 105 -16.99 -10.73 2.07
N HIS A 106 -16.98 -10.94 3.39
CA HIS A 106 -16.46 -12.08 4.18
C HIS A 106 -14.96 -12.07 4.53
N ARG A 107 -14.54 -11.02 5.26
CA ARG A 107 -13.21 -10.97 5.95
C ARG A 107 -13.12 -11.81 7.23
N GLY A 108 -14.24 -12.31 7.77
CA GLY A 108 -14.31 -12.84 9.14
C GLY A 108 -14.12 -14.35 9.32
N GLU A 109 -14.21 -15.16 8.27
CA GLU A 109 -14.41 -16.62 8.44
C GLU A 109 -13.19 -17.48 8.14
N ARG A 110 -12.05 -16.85 7.82
CA ARG A 110 -10.87 -17.53 7.26
C ARG A 110 -10.36 -18.72 8.08
N PHE A 111 -10.51 -18.65 9.41
CA PHE A 111 -9.99 -19.64 10.36
C PHE A 111 -11.08 -20.44 11.09
N LYS A 112 -12.36 -20.10 10.91
CA LYS A 112 -13.45 -20.82 11.60
C LYS A 112 -13.53 -22.28 11.14
N ALA A 113 -13.25 -22.54 9.87
CA ALA A 113 -13.30 -23.86 9.28
C ALA A 113 -11.99 -24.67 9.42
N LEU A 114 -11.15 -24.40 10.43
CA LEU A 114 -9.91 -25.16 10.69
C LEU A 114 -9.98 -25.97 11.99
N ASN A 115 -11.16 -26.02 12.63
CA ASN A 115 -11.39 -26.71 13.91
C ASN A 115 -10.30 -26.41 14.95
N LEU A 116 -9.93 -25.13 15.06
CA LEU A 116 -8.89 -24.67 15.97
C LEU A 116 -9.36 -24.78 17.42
N THR A 117 -8.46 -25.21 18.31
CA THR A 117 -8.69 -25.13 19.76
C THR A 117 -8.83 -23.66 20.21
N ALA A 118 -9.43 -23.41 21.37
CA ALA A 118 -9.59 -22.05 21.88
C ALA A 118 -8.23 -21.32 22.01
N GLU A 119 -7.19 -22.03 22.48
CA GLU A 119 -5.83 -21.50 22.60
C GLU A 119 -5.22 -21.16 21.23
N GLN A 120 -5.36 -22.06 20.24
CA GLN A 120 -4.91 -21.82 18.87
C GLN A 120 -5.63 -20.60 18.26
N GLN A 121 -6.93 -20.43 18.51
CA GLN A 121 -7.68 -19.27 18.02
C GLN A 121 -7.13 -17.95 18.59
N VAL A 122 -6.79 -17.91 19.87
CA VAL A 122 -6.20 -16.73 20.52
C VAL A 122 -4.83 -16.41 19.91
N GLN A 123 -3.96 -17.43 19.75
CA GLN A 123 -2.63 -17.27 19.17
C GLN A 123 -2.69 -16.80 17.72
N VAL A 124 -3.53 -17.42 16.89
CA VAL A 124 -3.76 -17.02 15.50
C VAL A 124 -4.31 -15.60 15.42
N LYS A 125 -5.28 -15.24 16.27
CA LYS A 125 -5.85 -13.87 16.28
C LYS A 125 -4.80 -12.82 16.65
N LYS A 126 -3.94 -13.11 17.64
CA LYS A 126 -2.82 -12.23 18.02
C LYS A 126 -1.84 -12.05 16.87
N LEU A 127 -1.37 -13.16 16.29
CA LEU A 127 -0.47 -13.16 15.14
C LEU A 127 -1.04 -12.35 13.96
N MET A 128 -2.33 -12.54 13.65
CA MET A 128 -2.98 -11.81 12.56
C MET A 128 -3.10 -10.31 12.84
N LYS A 129 -3.26 -9.91 14.10
CA LYS A 129 -3.29 -8.49 14.51
C LYS A 129 -1.92 -7.84 14.36
N GLU A 130 -0.87 -8.51 14.83
CA GLU A 130 0.52 -8.06 14.72
C GLU A 130 0.95 -7.92 13.27
N ASN A 131 0.76 -8.97 12.47
CA ASN A 131 1.06 -8.96 11.05
C ASN A 131 0.28 -7.89 10.29
N ARG A 132 -1.00 -7.66 10.66
CA ARG A 132 -1.78 -6.55 10.08
C ARG A 132 -1.14 -5.19 10.39
N ALA A 133 -0.64 -4.98 11.61
CA ALA A 133 -0.01 -3.72 12.00
C ALA A 133 1.34 -3.53 11.27
N GLU A 134 2.19 -4.55 11.25
CA GLU A 134 3.47 -4.55 10.52
C GLU A 134 3.25 -4.21 9.04
N ARG A 135 2.31 -4.91 8.40
CA ARG A 135 1.94 -4.67 7.00
C ARG A 135 1.41 -3.26 6.79
N GLN A 136 0.60 -2.72 7.70
CA GLN A 136 0.10 -1.36 7.58
C GLN A 136 1.23 -0.33 7.66
N GLN A 137 2.21 -0.53 8.54
CA GLN A 137 3.37 0.34 8.64
C GLN A 137 4.24 0.26 7.38
N ALA A 138 4.56 -0.94 6.90
CA ALA A 138 5.32 -1.14 5.67
C ALA A 138 4.64 -0.50 4.45
N MET A 139 3.32 -0.66 4.33
CA MET A 139 2.56 -0.04 3.23
C MET A 139 2.55 1.50 3.33
N LYS A 140 2.58 2.09 4.54
CA LYS A 140 2.70 3.54 4.72
C LYS A 140 4.08 4.04 4.27
N LEU A 141 5.14 3.35 4.66
CA LEU A 141 6.51 3.67 4.27
C LEU A 141 6.67 3.57 2.74
N GLN A 142 6.23 2.46 2.15
CA GLN A 142 6.25 2.27 0.69
C GLN A 142 5.46 3.37 -0.03
N ARG A 143 4.32 3.79 0.53
CA ARG A 143 3.53 4.90 -0.02
C ARG A 143 4.30 6.22 0.03
N ALA A 144 4.94 6.54 1.15
CA ALA A 144 5.74 7.76 1.29
C ALA A 144 6.93 7.78 0.31
N GLU A 145 7.64 6.67 0.18
CA GLU A 145 8.73 6.53 -0.80
C GLU A 145 8.24 6.71 -2.23
N HIS A 146 7.07 6.13 -2.54
CA HIS A 146 6.44 6.29 -3.85
C HIS A 146 6.05 7.75 -4.08
N GLU A 147 5.36 8.40 -3.14
CA GLU A 147 5.00 9.82 -3.23
C GLU A 147 6.24 10.71 -3.42
N ALA A 148 7.36 10.41 -2.76
CA ALA A 148 8.62 11.11 -2.95
C ALA A 148 9.20 10.91 -4.37
N LYS A 149 9.10 9.70 -4.95
CA LYS A 149 9.48 9.45 -6.35
C LYS A 149 8.60 10.24 -7.33
N PHE A 150 7.31 10.35 -7.06
CA PHE A 150 6.39 11.15 -7.86
C PHE A 150 6.72 12.65 -7.78
N ALA A 151 6.95 13.16 -6.58
CA ALA A 151 7.29 14.57 -6.37
C ALA A 151 8.55 15.00 -7.12
N LYS A 152 9.51 14.09 -7.34
CA LYS A 152 10.72 14.35 -8.14
C LYS A 152 10.45 14.45 -9.64
N LEU A 153 9.36 13.86 -10.13
CA LEU A 153 9.01 13.81 -11.55
C LEU A 153 8.03 14.92 -11.96
N LEU A 154 7.28 15.46 -10.99
CA LEU A 154 6.25 16.46 -11.22
C LEU A 154 6.76 17.87 -10.96
N THR A 155 6.24 18.85 -11.70
CA THR A 155 6.40 20.27 -11.36
C THR A 155 5.60 20.62 -10.11
N ALA A 156 5.88 21.79 -9.50
CA ALA A 156 5.13 22.27 -8.33
C ALA A 156 3.61 22.38 -8.62
N GLU A 157 3.25 22.90 -9.80
CA GLU A 157 1.86 23.03 -10.24
C GLU A 157 1.17 21.66 -10.45
N GLN A 158 1.88 20.70 -11.06
CA GLN A 158 1.39 19.33 -11.22
C GLN A 158 1.22 18.64 -9.86
N MET A 159 2.11 18.90 -8.91
CA MET A 159 2.06 18.34 -7.56
C MET A 159 0.85 18.88 -6.76
N GLU A 160 0.54 20.17 -6.86
CA GLU A 160 -0.66 20.75 -6.25
C GLU A 160 -1.93 20.17 -6.87
N THR A 161 -1.98 20.02 -8.20
CA THR A 161 -3.09 19.37 -8.90
C THR A 161 -3.29 17.93 -8.42
N PHE A 162 -2.20 17.19 -8.24
CA PHE A 162 -2.22 15.83 -7.71
C PHE A 162 -2.77 15.78 -6.27
N LYS A 163 -2.30 16.66 -5.37
CA LYS A 163 -2.78 16.74 -3.98
C LYS A 163 -4.27 17.09 -3.93
N ALA A 164 -4.71 18.08 -4.70
CA ALA A 164 -6.12 18.49 -4.76
C ALA A 164 -7.02 17.32 -5.17
N GLN A 165 -6.56 16.47 -6.10
CA GLN A 165 -7.30 15.27 -6.51
C GLN A 165 -7.30 14.18 -5.43
N GLU A 166 -6.18 13.95 -4.73
CA GLU A 166 -6.15 13.02 -3.59
C GLU A 166 -7.12 13.46 -2.49
N THR A 167 -7.19 14.77 -2.18
CA THR A 167 -8.12 15.34 -1.21
C THR A 167 -9.57 15.15 -1.63
N LYS A 168 -9.93 15.48 -2.88
CA LYS A 168 -11.29 15.25 -3.41
C LYS A 168 -11.69 13.78 -3.32
N ARG A 169 -10.76 12.87 -3.60
CA ARG A 169 -10.99 11.42 -3.46
C ARG A 169 -11.14 10.99 -2.01
N ALA A 170 -10.37 11.58 -1.10
CA ALA A 170 -10.51 11.32 0.33
C ALA A 170 -11.88 11.75 0.85
N GLN A 171 -12.35 12.94 0.47
CA GLN A 171 -13.69 13.45 0.78
C GLN A 171 -14.77 12.53 0.22
N HIS A 172 -14.73 12.20 -1.08
CA HIS A 172 -15.70 11.28 -1.68
C HIS A 172 -15.74 9.90 -0.98
N ARG A 173 -14.60 9.40 -0.50
CA ARG A 173 -14.57 8.16 0.30
C ARG A 173 -15.23 8.34 1.66
N HIS A 174 -14.98 9.47 2.32
CA HIS A 174 -15.60 9.81 3.60
C HIS A 174 -17.12 9.92 3.45
N ASP A 175 -17.60 10.63 2.43
CA ASP A 175 -19.03 10.82 2.15
C ASP A 175 -19.71 9.50 1.81
N LYS A 176 -19.04 8.63 1.03
CA LYS A 176 -19.56 7.30 0.71
C LYS A 176 -19.63 6.41 1.96
N ALA A 177 -18.64 6.48 2.84
CA ALA A 177 -18.65 5.74 4.10
C ALA A 177 -19.78 6.23 5.02
N ALA A 178 -20.04 7.54 5.08
CA ALA A 178 -21.16 8.10 5.83
C ALA A 178 -22.54 7.68 5.26
N LYS A 179 -22.70 7.63 3.93
CA LYS A 179 -23.96 7.26 3.27
C LYS A 179 -24.33 5.78 3.33
N HIS A 180 -23.36 4.88 3.45
CA HIS A 180 -23.59 3.43 3.51
C HIS A 180 -23.28 2.83 4.90
N GLY A 181 -22.95 3.68 5.86
CA GLY A 181 -22.65 3.30 7.25
C GLY A 181 -23.79 3.61 8.24
N SER A 182 -24.95 4.06 7.75
CA SER A 182 -26.20 4.19 8.50
C SER A 182 -27.18 3.08 8.13
#